data_AF-A0A1I3X556-F1
#
_entry.id   AF-A0A1I3X556-F1
#
_cell.length_a   1.000
_cell.length_b   1.000
_cell.length_c   1.000
_cell.angle_alpha   90.00
_cell.angle_beta   90.00
_cell.angle_gamma   90.00
#
_symmetry.space_group_name_H-M   'P 1'
#
loop_
_entity.id
_entity.type
_entity.pdbx_description
1 polymer ?
#
loop_
_entity_poly.entity_id
_entity_poly.type
_entity_poly.pdbx_seq_one_letter_code
_entity_poly.pdbx_strand_id
1 'polypeptide(L)' 'MKKKRIILEEVAGFELRIYLSVHYFESNHLYPVVYVQDEASVVLDSYNYVDHLFLTMQLPEIIFVGIKPHERNDE' A
#
# COMPACT_ATOMS: atom_id res chain seq x y z
N MET A 1 -19.30 6.72 -6.05
CA MET A 1 -18.12 7.32 -5.40
C MET A 1 -16.97 6.32 -5.50
N LYS A 2 -15.85 6.68 -6.15
CA LYS A 2 -14.64 5.83 -6.10
C LYS A 2 -14.09 5.89 -4.68
N LYS A 3 -14.07 4.76 -3.96
CA LYS A 3 -13.46 4.69 -2.62
C LYS A 3 -11.95 4.89 -2.78
N LYS A 4 -11.36 5.75 -1.95
CA LYS A 4 -9.92 6.04 -1.97
C LYS A 4 -9.18 4.81 -1.44
N ARG A 5 -8.35 4.16 -2.28
CA ARG A 5 -7.56 2.97 -1.91
C ARG A 5 -6.14 3.30 -1.45
N ILE A 6 -5.77 4.58 -1.44
CA ILE A 6 -4.50 5.05 -0.89
C ILE A 6 -4.80 6.00 0.25
N ILE A 7 -4.34 5.66 1.45
CA ILE A 7 -4.51 6.43 2.68
C ILE A 7 -3.14 7.01 3.05
N LEU A 8 -3.15 8.24 3.54
CA LEU A 8 -2.00 8.87 4.17
C LEU A 8 -2.34 9.01 5.65
N GLU A 9 -1.47 8.52 6.52
CA GLU A 9 -1.68 8.53 7.97
C GLU A 9 -0.37 8.86 8.69
N GLU A 10 -0.44 9.41 9.90
CA GLU A 10 0.72 9.62 10.75
C GLU A 10 0.61 8.71 11.99
N VAL A 11 1.65 7.90 12.24
CA VAL A 11 1.68 6.97 13.38
C VAL A 11 3.04 7.04 14.06
N ALA A 12 3.04 7.31 15.36
CA ALA A 12 4.26 7.44 16.17
C ALA A 12 5.29 8.42 15.57
N GLY A 13 4.81 9.49 14.93
CA GLY A 13 5.62 10.50 14.24
C GLY A 13 6.09 10.10 12.84
N PHE A 14 5.77 8.90 12.34
CA PHE A 14 6.09 8.48 10.97
C PHE A 14 4.92 8.72 10.03
N GLU A 15 5.20 9.28 8.85
CA GLU A 15 4.23 9.33 7.75
C GLU A 15 4.12 7.95 7.08
N LEU A 16 2.89 7.46 6.97
CA LEU A 16 2.57 6.19 6.33
C LEU A 16 1.76 6.41 5.06
N ARG A 17 2.10 5.66 4.01
CA ARG A 17 1.28 5.52 2.81
C ARG A 17 0.70 4.11 2.76
N ILE A 18 -0.61 3.97 2.95
CA ILE A 18 -1.28 2.68 3.01
C ILE A 18 -2.05 2.48 1.72
N TYR A 19 -1.68 1.46 0.95
CA TYR A 19 -2.41 1.03 -0.23
C TYR A 19 -3.24 -0.22 0.09
N LEU A 20 -4.55 -0.07 -0.10
CA LEU A 20 -5.55 -1.09 0.13
C LEU A 20 -5.81 -1.88 -1.14
N SER A 21 -5.95 -3.20 -1.00
CA SER A 21 -6.24 -4.08 -2.12
C SER A 21 -7.56 -3.72 -2.83
N VAL A 22 -7.68 -4.16 -4.08
CA VAL A 22 -8.82 -3.90 -4.97
C VAL A 22 -10.17 -4.22 -4.33
N HIS A 23 -10.29 -5.34 -3.60
CA HIS A 23 -11.55 -5.79 -3.00
C HIS A 23 -11.68 -5.48 -1.49
N TYR A 24 -10.80 -4.63 -0.94
CA TYR A 24 -10.75 -4.37 0.51
C TYR A 24 -12.10 -3.92 1.10
N PHE A 25 -12.90 -3.17 0.34
CA PHE A 25 -14.19 -2.65 0.82
C PHE A 25 -15.39 -3.53 0.49
N GLU A 26 -15.17 -4.71 -0.09
CA GLU A 26 -16.21 -5.59 -0.62
C GLU A 26 -16.43 -6.82 0.25
N SER A 27 -15.48 -7.12 1.15
CA SER A 27 -15.53 -8.29 2.01
C SER A 27 -14.86 -8.03 3.36
N ASN A 28 -15.10 -8.91 4.33
CA ASN A 28 -14.35 -8.99 5.58
C ASN A 28 -13.13 -9.92 5.45
N HIS A 29 -12.55 -10.01 4.25
CA HIS A 29 -11.38 -10.85 4.02
C HIS A 29 -10.18 -10.32 4.81
N LEU A 30 -9.34 -11.23 5.29
CA LEU A 30 -8.09 -10.88 5.96
C LEU A 30 -6.98 -10.82 4.93
N TYR A 31 -6.35 -9.67 4.79
CA TYR A 31 -5.28 -9.45 3.84
C TYR A 31 -3.92 -9.51 4.54
N PRO A 32 -2.92 -10.21 3.98
CA PRO A 32 -1.54 -10.04 4.41
C PRO A 32 -1.11 -8.58 4.27
N VAL A 33 -0.27 -8.13 5.20
CA VAL A 33 0.28 -6.76 5.22
C VAL A 33 1.78 -6.83 4.99
N VAL A 34 2.27 -6.05 4.03
CA VAL A 34 3.70 -5.91 3.73
C VAL A 34 4.12 -4.48 4.03
N TYR A 35 5.09 -4.34 4.92
CA TYR A 35 5.73 -3.06 5.21
C TYR A 35 6.89 -2.84 4.26
N VAL A 36 6.87 -1.70 3.59
CA VAL A 36 7.86 -1.32 2.58
C VAL A 36 8.52 -0.01 3.01
N GLN A 37 9.83 0.04 2.96
CA GLN A 37 10.60 1.25 3.23
C GLN A 37 10.42 2.27 2.10
N ASP A 38 10.89 3.51 2.31
CA ASP A 38 10.93 4.56 1.30
C ASP A 38 9.53 4.87 0.69
N GLU A 39 8.55 5.08 1.57
CA GLU A 39 7.16 5.44 1.23
C GLU A 39 6.42 4.42 0.34
N ALA A 40 6.95 3.20 0.20
CA ALA A 40 6.49 2.23 -0.80
C ALA A 40 6.47 2.80 -2.24
N SER A 41 7.35 3.76 -2.55
CA SER A 41 7.40 4.47 -3.84
C SER A 41 7.30 3.54 -5.04
N VAL A 42 8.14 2.49 -5.10
CA VAL A 42 8.15 1.49 -6.19
C VAL A 42 6.79 0.80 -6.39
N VAL A 43 6.10 0.48 -5.29
CA VAL A 43 4.79 -0.18 -5.34
C VAL A 43 3.74 0.82 -5.81
N LEU A 44 3.75 2.03 -5.26
CA LEU A 44 2.79 3.08 -5.58
C LEU A 44 2.94 3.57 -7.02
N ASP A 45 4.15 3.64 -7.56
CA ASP A 45 4.41 4.00 -8.96
C ASP A 45 3.91 2.91 -9.92
N SER A 46 3.84 1.67 -9.45
CA SER A 46 3.43 0.48 -10.22
C SER A 46 2.04 -0.04 -9.86
N TYR A 47 1.22 0.73 -9.13
CA TYR A 47 -0.01 0.21 -8.51
C TYR A 47 -1.02 -0.41 -9.49
N ASN A 48 -1.11 0.12 -10.72
CA ASN A 48 -1.98 -0.43 -11.76
C ASN A 48 -1.56 -1.85 -12.18
N TYR A 49 -0.26 -2.10 -12.21
CA TYR A 49 0.27 -3.41 -12.54
C TYR A 49 0.05 -4.39 -11.38
N VAL A 50 0.25 -3.93 -10.15
CA VAL A 50 -0.04 -4.71 -8.94
C VAL A 50 -1.54 -5.08 -8.87
N ASP A 51 -2.44 -4.12 -9.14
CA ASP A 51 -3.88 -4.37 -9.28
C ASP A 51 -4.17 -5.47 -10.31
N HIS A 52 -3.52 -5.38 -11.48
CA HIS A 52 -3.69 -6.38 -12.53
C HIS A 52 -3.25 -7.78 -12.07
N LEU A 53 -2.14 -7.89 -11.32
CA LEU A 53 -1.67 -9.16 -10.78
C LEU A 53 -2.66 -9.77 -9.77
N PHE A 54 -3.29 -8.93 -8.94
CA PHE A 54 -4.36 -9.37 -8.04
C PHE A 54 -5.58 -9.89 -8.80
N LEU A 55 -6.07 -9.10 -9.76
CA LEU A 55 -7.27 -9.42 -10.54
C LEU A 55 -7.07 -10.66 -11.42
N THR A 56 -5.84 -10.94 -11.85
CA THR A 56 -5.49 -12.14 -12.61
C THR A 56 -5.05 -13.31 -11.73
N MET A 57 -5.16 -13.17 -10.41
CA MET A 57 -4.80 -14.20 -9.42
C MET A 57 -3.33 -14.68 -9.50
N GLN A 58 -2.45 -13.86 -10.09
CA GLN A 58 -1.00 -14.13 -10.15
C GLN A 58 -0.29 -13.74 -8.85
N LEU A 59 -0.90 -12.85 -8.07
CA LEU A 59 -0.45 -12.46 -6.75
C LEU A 59 -1.66 -12.49 -5.80
N PRO A 60 -1.53 -13.00 -4.56
CA PRO A 60 -2.59 -12.83 -3.58
C PRO A 60 -2.78 -11.35 -3.28
N GLU A 61 -4.02 -10.95 -2.98
CA GLU A 61 -4.31 -9.58 -2.57
C GLU A 61 -3.58 -9.23 -1.28
N ILE A 62 -2.84 -8.12 -1.30
CA ILE A 62 -1.95 -7.67 -0.21
C ILE A 62 -2.22 -6.19 0.09
N ILE A 63 -2.14 -5.81 1.36
CA ILE A 63 -2.07 -4.42 1.78
C ILE A 63 -0.59 -4.02 1.87
N PHE A 64 -0.24 -2.91 1.21
CA PHE A 64 1.11 -2.35 1.29
C PHE A 64 1.11 -1.14 2.21
N VAL A 65 2.06 -1.12 3.15
CA VAL A 65 2.28 0.02 4.06
C VAL A 65 3.67 0.58 3.80
N GLY A 66 3.72 1.69 3.09
CA GLY A 66 4.93 2.48 2.90
C GLY A 66 5.23 3.30 4.14
N ILE A 67 6.45 3.20 4.66
CA ILE A 67 6.94 4.00 5.78
C ILE A 67 7.90 5.04 5.23
N LYS A 68 7.61 6.32 5.48
CA LYS A 68 8.54 7.40 5.17
C LYS A 68 9.63 7.46 6.27
N PRO A 69 10.91 7.38 5.92
CA PRO A 69 11.97 7.62 6.89
C PRO A 69 11.97 9.10 7.31
N HIS A 70 12.24 9.38 8.59
CA HIS A 70 12.44 10.77 9.06
C HIS A 70 13.64 11.43 8.39
N GLU A 71 14.72 10.67 8.26
CA GLU A 71 15.96 11.07 7.60
C GLU A 71 16.35 9.94 6.64
N ARG A 72 16.48 10.29 5.37
CA ARG A 72 17.00 9.41 4.34
C ARG A 72 18.48 9.76 4.24
N ASN A 73 19.32 9.19 5.13
CA ASN A 73 20.75 9.50 5.32
C ASN A 73 21.36 10.29 4.13
N ASP A 74 21.66 11.58 4.38
CA ASP A 74 22.36 12.52 3.50
C ASP A 74 21.68 12.88 2.16
N GLU A 75 20.61 13.69 2.22
CA GLU A 75 20.41 14.80 1.26
C GLU A 75 20.87 16.13 1.89
#